data_AF-A0A966ST55-F1
#
_entry.id   AF-A0A966ST55-F1
#
_cell.length_a   1.000
_cell.length_b   1.000
_cell.length_c   1.000
_cell.angle_alpha   90.00
_cell.angle_beta   90.00
_cell.angle_gamma   90.00
#
_symmetry.space_group_name_H-M   'P 1'
#
loop_
_entity.id
_entity.type
_entity.pdbx_description
1 polymer ?
#
loop_
_entity_poly.entity_id
_entity_poly.type
_entity_poly.pdbx_seq_one_letter_code
_entity_poly.pdbx_strand_id
1 'polypeptide(L)'
;MNLPTLSLFPGTLMSQRVRLGRLLAVAGVLASLVAGARSHAVSAFGIDGNGFLRMIPNLSTMSSFVLGPTGFATGGVNVGLAIDPNGQLFAGDPAGNLYSLTPTGIPTLIGNPGLGPITGLDWDPVQNNLLVLSATYNISHANPVNG
;
A
#
# COMPACT_ATOMS: atom_id res chain seq x y z
N MET A 1 -15.42 -59.49 29.15
CA MET A 1 -16.49 -58.52 29.45
C MET A 1 -15.94 -57.16 29.04
N ASN A 2 -16.27 -56.70 27.82
CA ASN A 2 -15.69 -55.50 27.20
C ASN A 2 -16.51 -54.27 27.58
N LEU A 3 -15.85 -53.23 28.11
CA LEU A 3 -16.44 -51.92 28.39
C LEU A 3 -16.36 -51.03 27.13
N PRO A 4 -17.43 -50.35 26.71
CA PRO A 4 -17.40 -49.45 25.57
C PRO A 4 -16.82 -48.05 25.91
N THR A 5 -16.24 -47.48 24.86
CA THR A 5 -15.38 -46.30 24.73
C THR A 5 -16.03 -44.94 25.10
N LEU A 6 -15.24 -44.06 25.73
CA LEU A 6 -15.55 -42.65 25.98
C LEU A 6 -15.79 -41.87 24.68
N SER A 7 -17.00 -41.32 24.54
CA SER A 7 -17.40 -40.34 23.52
C SER A 7 -16.93 -38.95 23.95
N LEU A 8 -16.05 -38.31 23.15
CA LEU A 8 -15.74 -36.89 23.28
C LEU A 8 -16.75 -36.06 22.48
N PHE A 9 -17.39 -35.10 23.15
CA PHE A 9 -18.22 -34.07 22.55
C PHE A 9 -17.44 -33.24 21.52
N PRO A 10 -17.94 -33.03 20.29
CA PRO A 10 -17.47 -31.95 19.45
C PRO A 10 -18.21 -30.68 19.87
N GLY A 11 -17.53 -29.83 20.64
CA GLY A 11 -17.94 -28.45 20.91
C GLY A 11 -18.00 -27.66 19.61
N THR A 12 -19.13 -26.97 19.42
CA THR A 12 -19.43 -26.03 18.35
C THR A 12 -18.49 -24.83 18.41
N LEU A 13 -17.85 -24.45 17.30
CA LEU A 13 -17.46 -23.07 17.00
C LEU A 13 -17.24 -22.91 15.48
N MET A 14 -18.32 -22.51 14.81
CA MET A 14 -18.36 -21.50 13.76
C MET A 14 -17.00 -21.10 13.15
N SER A 15 -16.58 -21.75 12.06
CA SER A 15 -15.47 -21.26 11.23
C SER A 15 -16.02 -20.35 10.14
N GLN A 16 -16.57 -19.20 10.54
CA GLN A 16 -16.75 -18.06 9.65
C GLN A 16 -15.37 -17.41 9.46
N ARG A 17 -14.52 -18.03 8.64
CA ARG A 17 -13.31 -17.37 8.17
C ARG A 17 -13.72 -16.35 7.11
N VAL A 18 -14.10 -15.18 7.60
CA VAL A 18 -14.12 -13.94 6.82
C VAL A 18 -12.78 -13.89 6.10
N ARG A 19 -12.82 -13.91 4.76
CA ARG A 19 -11.68 -13.57 3.93
C ARG A 19 -11.39 -12.08 4.18
N LEU A 20 -10.67 -11.77 5.25
CA LEU A 20 -10.06 -10.46 5.44
C LEU A 20 -9.06 -10.30 4.30
N GLY A 21 -9.48 -9.60 3.25
CA GLY A 21 -8.57 -9.06 2.26
C GLY A 21 -7.49 -8.28 3.00
N ARG A 22 -6.25 -8.72 2.86
CA ARG A 22 -5.08 -8.00 3.38
C ARG A 22 -5.03 -6.67 2.64
N LEU A 23 -5.46 -5.62 3.31
CA LEU A 23 -5.19 -4.25 2.88
C LEU A 23 -3.70 -4.03 3.16
N LEU A 24 -2.88 -4.06 2.12
CA LEU A 24 -1.48 -3.66 2.21
C LEU A 24 -1.46 -2.12 2.22
N ALA A 25 -1.62 -1.53 3.40
CA ALA A 25 -1.58 -0.08 3.57
C ALA A 25 -0.13 0.35 3.84
N VAL A 26 0.48 1.05 2.90
CA VAL A 26 1.71 1.82 3.16
C VAL A 26 1.25 3.20 3.61
N ALA A 27 1.48 3.53 4.89
CA ALA A 27 1.06 4.78 5.48
C ALA A 27 2.06 5.90 5.11
N GLY A 28 1.78 6.65 4.04
CA GLY A 28 2.39 7.97 3.84
C GLY A 28 1.75 8.98 4.79
N VAL A 29 2.41 9.33 5.90
CA VAL A 29 1.90 10.24 6.93
C VAL A 29 2.08 11.70 6.47
N LEU A 30 0.99 12.38 6.10
CA LEU A 30 0.99 13.83 5.94
C LEU A 30 0.64 14.48 7.30
N ALA A 31 1.64 14.95 8.05
CA ALA A 31 1.43 15.70 9.29
C ALA A 31 1.59 17.20 9.05
N SER A 32 0.52 17.98 9.20
CA SER A 32 0.60 19.44 9.26
C SER A 32 0.58 19.89 10.73
N LEU A 33 1.73 20.29 11.27
CA LEU A 33 1.84 20.84 12.63
C LEU A 33 1.40 22.31 12.64
N VAL A 34 0.12 22.57 12.87
CA VAL A 34 -0.38 23.92 13.21
C VAL A 34 -0.73 23.92 14.69
N ALA A 35 0.08 24.62 15.49
CA ALA A 35 -0.14 24.81 16.92
C ALA A 35 -1.51 25.48 17.15
N GLY A 36 -2.39 24.79 17.87
CA GLY A 36 -3.70 25.31 18.30
C GLY A 36 -4.86 24.47 17.80
N ALA A 37 -5.18 23.40 18.54
CA ALA A 37 -6.42 22.63 18.47
C ALA A 37 -7.00 22.41 17.05
N ARG A 38 -6.31 21.64 16.20
CA ARG A 38 -6.87 21.18 14.92
C ARG A 38 -6.53 19.70 14.73
N SER A 39 -7.56 18.90 14.47
CA SER A 39 -7.46 17.51 14.05
C SER A 39 -6.32 17.34 13.04
N HIS A 40 -5.26 16.60 13.39
CA HIS A 40 -4.31 16.10 12.40
C HIS A 40 -5.07 15.10 11.53
N ALA A 41 -5.54 15.54 10.37
CA ALA A 41 -6.02 14.65 9.33
C ALA A 41 -4.79 13.96 8.74
N VAL A 42 -4.26 12.96 9.44
CA VAL A 42 -3.30 12.05 8.83
C VAL A 42 -4.09 11.28 7.79
N SER A 43 -3.74 11.50 6.53
CA SER A 43 -4.32 10.77 5.41
C SER A 43 -3.42 9.61 5.02
N ALA A 44 -3.99 8.51 4.55
CA ALA A 44 -3.25 7.40 3.97
C ALA A 44 -3.74 7.09 2.56
N PHE A 45 -2.84 6.67 1.69
CA PHE A 45 -3.16 6.15 0.37
C PHE A 45 -2.84 4.66 0.31
N GLY A 46 -3.58 3.92 -0.51
CA GLY A 46 -3.32 2.50 -0.70
C GLY A 46 -4.03 1.98 -1.93
N ILE A 47 -3.57 0.85 -2.45
CA ILE A 47 -4.25 0.13 -3.53
C ILE A 47 -4.91 -1.10 -2.92
N ASP A 48 -6.21 -1.28 -3.17
CA ASP A 48 -6.93 -2.45 -2.66
C ASP A 48 -6.64 -3.71 -3.49
N GLY A 49 -7.11 -4.88 -3.01
CA GLY A 49 -6.90 -6.16 -3.69
C GLY A 49 -7.53 -6.25 -5.09
N ASN A 50 -8.38 -5.28 -5.47
CA ASN A 50 -9.01 -5.15 -6.78
C ASN A 50 -8.31 -4.10 -7.67
N GLY A 51 -7.17 -3.55 -7.25
CA GLY A 51 -6.41 -2.59 -8.05
C GLY A 51 -7.02 -1.18 -8.06
N PHE A 52 -7.81 -0.81 -7.04
CA PHE A 52 -8.31 0.55 -6.90
C PHE A 52 -7.46 1.37 -5.93
N LEU A 53 -7.10 2.58 -6.35
CA LEU A 53 -6.51 3.57 -5.46
C LEU A 53 -7.57 4.07 -4.48
N ARG A 54 -7.22 4.04 -3.20
CA ARG A 54 -8.04 4.51 -2.09
C ARG A 54 -7.30 5.54 -1.27
N MET A 55 -8.07 6.47 -0.72
CA MET A 55 -7.60 7.46 0.24
C MET A 55 -8.41 7.33 1.53
N ILE A 56 -7.72 7.28 2.65
CA ILE A 56 -8.32 7.49 3.97
C ILE A 56 -7.96 8.91 4.36
N PRO A 57 -8.84 9.91 4.22
CA PRO A 57 -8.53 11.30 4.53
C PRO A 57 -8.32 11.54 6.03
N ASN A 58 -8.86 10.66 6.88
CA ASN A 58 -8.72 10.77 8.31
C ASN A 58 -8.57 9.38 8.94
N LEU A 59 -7.36 9.08 9.42
CA LEU A 59 -7.07 7.81 10.09
C LEU A 59 -7.84 7.62 11.40
N SER A 60 -8.42 8.66 12.00
CA SER A 60 -9.26 8.51 13.20
C SER A 60 -10.65 7.94 12.89
N THR A 61 -11.19 8.20 11.68
CA THR A 61 -12.49 7.69 11.25
C THR A 61 -12.35 6.42 10.42
N MET A 62 -11.17 6.16 9.86
CA MET A 62 -10.88 5.01 8.98
C MET A 62 -11.82 4.91 7.77
N SER A 63 -12.53 6.00 7.44
CA SER A 63 -13.40 6.07 6.27
C SER A 63 -12.53 6.18 5.01
N SER A 64 -12.71 5.27 4.05
CA SER A 64 -11.98 5.31 2.77
C SER A 64 -12.85 5.84 1.62
N PHE A 65 -12.22 6.58 0.71
CA PHE A 65 -12.77 6.99 -0.58
C PHE A 65 -12.04 6.25 -1.71
N VAL A 66 -12.79 5.83 -2.74
CA VAL A 66 -12.20 5.22 -3.94
C VAL A 66 -11.91 6.33 -4.96
N LEU A 67 -10.65 6.49 -5.32
CA LEU A 67 -10.21 7.52 -6.27
C LEU A 67 -10.32 7.04 -7.72
N GLY A 68 -10.04 5.75 -7.97
CA GLY A 68 -10.18 5.16 -9.29
C GLY A 68 -9.35 3.89 -9.49
N PRO A 69 -9.50 3.22 -10.64
CA PRO A 69 -8.71 2.04 -10.97
C PRO A 69 -7.28 2.42 -11.36
N THR A 70 -6.29 1.63 -10.93
CA THR A 70 -4.89 1.84 -11.30
C THR A 70 -4.39 0.95 -12.42
N GLY A 71 -5.15 -0.09 -12.78
CA GLY A 71 -4.70 -1.10 -13.74
C GLY A 71 -3.61 -2.05 -13.20
N PHE A 72 -3.19 -1.90 -11.94
CA PHE A 72 -2.31 -2.87 -11.29
C PHE A 72 -3.09 -4.16 -11.00
N ALA A 73 -2.41 -5.31 -11.14
CA ALA A 73 -3.05 -6.62 -11.05
C ALA A 73 -3.74 -6.86 -9.70
N THR A 74 -4.88 -7.54 -9.74
CA THR A 74 -5.66 -7.93 -8.56
C THR A 74 -5.12 -9.24 -7.99
N GLY A 75 -4.87 -9.31 -6.67
CA GLY A 75 -4.52 -10.60 -6.03
C GLY A 75 -3.26 -10.66 -5.17
N GLY A 76 -2.82 -9.56 -4.55
CA GLY A 76 -1.75 -9.58 -3.55
C GLY A 76 -0.43 -8.94 -4.00
N VAL A 77 -0.53 -7.89 -4.80
CA VAL A 77 0.63 -7.20 -5.35
C VAL A 77 1.26 -6.34 -4.26
N ASN A 78 2.52 -6.65 -3.92
CA ASN A 78 3.40 -5.74 -3.19
C ASN A 78 3.70 -4.55 -4.11
N VAL A 79 2.83 -3.55 -4.10
CA VAL A 79 3.06 -2.28 -4.79
C VAL A 79 3.70 -1.34 -3.78
N GLY A 80 4.94 -0.93 -4.01
CA GLY A 80 5.52 0.18 -3.26
C GLY A 80 4.78 1.47 -3.61
N LEU A 81 4.46 2.32 -2.62
CA LEU A 81 3.82 3.62 -2.83
C LEU A 81 4.61 4.71 -2.12
N ALA A 82 4.84 5.83 -2.79
CA ALA A 82 5.48 7.02 -2.21
C ALA A 82 4.79 8.30 -2.70
N ILE A 83 4.91 9.38 -1.94
CA ILE A 83 4.37 10.68 -2.29
C ILE A 83 5.50 11.71 -2.16
N ASP A 84 5.71 12.54 -3.19
CA ASP A 84 6.68 13.64 -3.08
C ASP A 84 6.11 14.82 -2.27
N PRO A 85 6.94 15.81 -1.91
CA PRO A 85 6.49 17.00 -1.20
C PRO A 85 5.46 17.86 -1.95
N ASN A 86 5.31 17.67 -3.28
CA ASN A 86 4.30 18.35 -4.09
C ASN A 86 2.95 17.60 -4.13
N GLY A 87 2.87 16.41 -3.54
CA GLY A 87 1.68 15.57 -3.53
C GLY A 87 1.54 14.63 -4.74
N GLN A 88 2.58 14.50 -5.57
CA GLN A 88 2.61 13.53 -6.67
C GLN A 88 2.78 12.12 -6.09
N LEU A 89 1.85 11.23 -6.44
CA LEU A 89 1.87 9.83 -6.02
C LEU A 89 2.71 8.99 -7.00
N PHE A 90 3.51 8.08 -6.46
CA PHE A 90 4.35 7.15 -7.19
C PHE A 90 4.04 5.71 -6.79
N ALA A 91 4.19 4.80 -7.74
CA ALA A 91 4.00 3.36 -7.53
C ALA A 91 5.12 2.53 -8.17
N GLY A 92 5.44 1.41 -7.53
CA GLY A 92 6.36 0.40 -8.06
C GLY A 92 5.65 -0.93 -8.23
N ASP A 93 5.88 -1.63 -9.34
CA ASP A 93 5.22 -2.91 -9.62
C ASP A 93 6.15 -4.13 -9.39
N PRO A 94 5.61 -5.37 -9.45
CA PRO A 94 6.41 -6.59 -9.33
C PRO A 94 7.37 -6.85 -10.49
N ALA A 95 7.21 -6.17 -11.63
CA ALA A 95 8.16 -6.23 -12.73
C ALA A 95 9.34 -5.26 -12.54
N GLY A 96 9.30 -4.44 -11.49
CA GLY A 96 10.32 -3.44 -11.18
C GLY A 96 10.12 -2.12 -11.91
N ASN A 97 8.96 -1.87 -12.49
CA ASN A 97 8.66 -0.60 -13.13
C ASN A 97 8.20 0.43 -12.10
N LEU A 98 8.56 1.68 -12.33
CA LEU A 98 8.13 2.86 -11.58
C LEU A 98 7.11 3.65 -12.37
N TYR A 99 6.08 4.13 -11.68
CA TYR A 99 4.99 4.92 -12.25
C TYR A 99 4.76 6.18 -11.45
N SER A 100 4.42 7.27 -12.12
CA SER A 100 3.65 8.36 -11.50
C SER A 100 2.15 8.07 -11.64
N LEU A 101 1.37 8.47 -10.66
CA LEU A 101 -0.08 8.25 -10.62
C LEU A 101 -0.80 9.60 -10.61
N THR A 102 -1.83 9.75 -11.45
CA THR A 102 -2.73 10.90 -11.31
C THR A 102 -3.49 10.82 -9.97
N PRO A 103 -4.12 11.92 -9.50
CA PRO A 103 -4.97 11.88 -8.30
C PRO A 103 -6.13 10.86 -8.38
N THR A 104 -6.52 10.45 -9.59
CA THR A 104 -7.54 9.43 -9.84
C THR A 104 -6.96 8.02 -10.04
N GLY A 105 -5.65 7.85 -9.87
CA GLY A 105 -4.96 6.56 -9.92
C GLY A 105 -4.50 6.11 -11.31
N ILE A 106 -4.54 6.95 -12.35
CA ILE A 106 -4.08 6.55 -13.69
C ILE A 106 -2.54 6.53 -13.70
N PRO A 107 -1.88 5.40 -14.04
CA PRO A 107 -0.42 5.30 -14.04
C PRO A 107 0.20 5.86 -15.32
N THR A 108 1.39 6.45 -15.20
CA THR A 108 2.30 6.78 -16.30
C THR A 108 3.67 6.20 -15.98
N LEU A 109 4.23 5.38 -16.89
CA LEU A 109 5.54 4.76 -16.70
C LEU A 109 6.62 5.84 -16.71
N ILE A 110 7.48 5.85 -15.69
CA ILE A 110 8.57 6.82 -15.54
C ILE A 110 9.96 6.16 -15.49
N GLY A 111 10.03 4.82 -15.48
CA GLY A 111 11.30 4.10 -15.60
C GLY A 111 11.30 2.72 -14.97
N ASN A 112 12.47 2.08 -14.98
CA ASN A 112 12.74 0.80 -14.31
C ASN A 112 14.18 0.81 -13.78
N PRO A 113 14.42 0.82 -12.46
CA PRO A 113 15.76 0.88 -11.88
C PRO A 113 16.54 -0.46 -11.97
N GLY A 114 15.96 -1.52 -12.54
CA GLY A 114 16.64 -2.80 -12.74
C GLY A 114 16.80 -3.66 -11.48
N LEU A 115 16.03 -3.38 -10.43
CA LEU A 115 16.15 -4.05 -9.12
C LEU A 115 15.29 -5.32 -8.99
N GLY A 116 14.46 -5.61 -9.99
CA GLY A 116 13.39 -6.61 -9.89
C GLY A 116 12.17 -6.06 -9.12
N PRO A 117 11.33 -6.93 -8.53
CA PRO A 117 10.07 -6.54 -7.91
C PRO A 117 10.24 -5.43 -6.85
N ILE A 118 9.52 -4.33 -6.99
CA ILE A 118 9.55 -3.22 -6.04
C ILE A 118 8.50 -3.46 -4.97
N THR A 119 8.93 -3.57 -3.71
CA THR A 119 8.05 -3.89 -2.56
C THR A 119 7.85 -2.71 -1.63
N GLY A 120 8.76 -1.73 -1.67
CA GLY A 120 8.66 -0.50 -0.92
C GLY A 120 9.13 0.68 -1.76
N LEU A 121 8.44 1.80 -1.61
CA LEU A 121 8.87 3.10 -2.11
C LEU A 121 8.76 4.10 -0.97
N ASP A 122 9.69 5.05 -0.95
CA ASP A 122 9.57 6.25 -0.13
C ASP A 122 10.16 7.44 -0.89
N TRP A 123 9.86 8.65 -0.44
CA TRP A 123 10.54 9.84 -0.93
C TRP A 123 11.74 10.15 -0.03
N ASP A 124 12.92 10.34 -0.61
CA ASP A 124 14.06 10.91 0.09
C ASP A 124 14.01 12.43 0.02
N PRO A 125 13.64 13.14 1.10
CA PRO A 125 13.56 14.60 1.08
C PRO A 125 14.94 15.26 1.02
N VAL A 126 16.02 14.55 1.37
CA VAL A 126 17.38 15.08 1.36
C VAL A 126 17.95 15.04 -0.06
N GLN A 127 17.72 13.93 -0.76
CA GLN A 127 18.23 13.73 -2.12
C GLN A 127 17.22 14.11 -3.22
N ASN A 128 15.99 14.47 -2.83
CA ASN A 128 14.90 14.88 -3.71
C ASN A 128 14.61 13.85 -4.81
N ASN A 129 14.51 12.58 -4.43
CA ASN A 129 14.31 11.45 -5.32
C ASN A 129 13.55 10.30 -4.61
N LEU A 130 13.32 9.20 -5.32
CA LEU A 130 12.67 8.02 -4.76
C LEU A 130 13.70 7.09 -4.11
N LEU A 131 13.42 6.64 -2.89
CA LEU A 131 14.02 5.46 -2.30
C LEU A 131 13.24 4.23 -2.74
N VAL A 132 13.95 3.24 -3.27
CA VAL A 132 13.36 2.02 -3.82
C VAL A 132 13.87 0.82 -3.04
N LEU A 133 12.94 0.01 -2.52
CA LEU A 133 13.22 -1.25 -1.85
C LEU A 133 12.71 -2.42 -2.71
N SER A 134 13.62 -3.30 -3.14
CA SER A 134 13.25 -4.50 -3.88
C SER A 134 12.89 -5.68 -2.98
N ALA A 135 12.21 -6.69 -3.54
CA ALA A 135 11.89 -7.95 -2.84
C ALA A 135 13.14 -8.73 -2.37
N THR A 136 14.31 -8.42 -2.94
CA THR A 136 15.61 -8.98 -2.53
C THR A 136 16.31 -8.10 -1.49
N TYR A 137 15.62 -7.10 -0.94
CA TYR A 137 16.13 -6.16 0.06
C TYR A 137 17.28 -5.27 -0.41
N ASN A 138 17.39 -5.05 -1.72
CA ASN A 138 18.28 -4.03 -2.26
C ASN A 138 17.61 -2.67 -2.10
N ILE A 139 18.35 -1.69 -1.57
CA ILE A 139 17.94 -0.30 -1.47
C ILE A 139 18.72 0.49 -2.50
N SER A 140 18.02 1.28 -3.32
CA SER A 140 18.65 2.24 -4.21
C SER A 140 17.82 3.50 -4.33
N HIS A 141 18.43 4.54 -4.89
CA HIS A 141 17.72 5.74 -5.30
C HIS A 141 17.31 5.67 -6.76
N ALA A 142 16.13 6.19 -7.08
CA ALA A 142 15.66 6.35 -8.45
C ALA A 142 15.21 7.80 -8.68
N ASN A 143 15.69 8.42 -9.76
CA ASN A 143 15.27 9.75 -10.12
C ASN A 143 13.94 9.67 -10.89
N PRO A 144 12.83 10.25 -10.37
CA PRO A 144 11.53 10.18 -11.04
C PRO A 144 11.45 11.02 -12.33
N VAL A 145 12.48 11.81 -12.65
CA VAL A 145 12.45 12.82 -13.74
C VAL A 145 13.14 12.36 -15.04
N ASN A 146 13.52 11.09 -15.18
CA ASN A 146 14.09 10.59 -16.44
C ASN A 146 13.06 9.81 -17.27
N GLY A 147 12.12 10.55 -17.87
CA GLY A 147 11.28 10.10 -18.99
C GLY A 147 11.66 10.83 -20.27
#